data_AF-A0A3D2SV04-F1
#
_entry.id   AF-A0A3D2SV04-F1
#
_cell.length_a   1.000
_cell.length_b   1.000
_cell.length_c   1.000
_cell.angle_alpha   90.00
_cell.angle_beta   90.00
_cell.angle_gamma   90.00
#
_symmetry.space_group_name_H-M   'P 1'
#
loop_
_entity.id
_entity.type
_entity.pdbx_description
1 polymer ?
#
loop_
_entity_poly.entity_id
_entity_poly.type
_entity_poly.pdbx_seq_one_letter_code
_entity_poly.pdbx_strand_id
1 'polypeptide(L)' 'MAERTRIDDIADLIAPDFADALQKWDSYLRYEKNVSAHTLRAYQTDLKHFTTFLTVHLGGA' A
#
# COMPACT_ATOMS: atom_id res chain seq x y z
N MET A 1 -15.91 -8.11 -9.61
CA MET A 1 -14.67 -7.69 -10.28
C MET A 1 -13.91 -6.80 -9.32
N ALA A 2 -12.94 -7.35 -8.58
CA ALA A 2 -12.21 -6.55 -7.58
C ALA A 2 -11.15 -5.71 -8.29
N GLU A 3 -11.22 -4.40 -8.08
CA GLU A 3 -10.26 -3.41 -8.55
C GLU A 3 -8.84 -3.79 -8.09
N ARG A 4 -7.85 -3.62 -8.96
CA ARG A 4 -6.44 -3.92 -8.66
C ARG A 4 -5.89 -2.78 -7.82
N THR A 5 -6.04 -2.84 -6.51
CA THR A 5 -5.35 -1.93 -5.60
C THR A 5 -3.85 -2.10 -5.75
N ARG A 6 -3.13 -1.03 -6.11
CA ARG A 6 -1.67 -1.02 -6.15
C ARG A 6 -1.15 0.00 -5.15
N ILE A 7 0.08 -0.21 -4.67
CA ILE A 7 0.78 0.78 -3.83
C ILE A 7 0.94 2.10 -4.58
N ASP A 8 1.09 2.05 -5.90
CA ASP A 8 1.14 3.22 -6.78
C ASP A 8 -0.08 4.14 -6.61
N ASP A 9 -1.25 3.62 -6.21
CA ASP A 9 -2.49 4.40 -6.05
C ASP A 9 -2.41 5.43 -4.92
N ILE A 10 -1.46 5.29 -3.99
CA ILE A 10 -1.32 6.17 -2.82
C ILE A 10 0.05 6.87 -2.75
N ALA A 11 0.91 6.67 -3.75
CA ALA A 11 2.28 7.19 -3.74
C ALA A 11 2.32 8.73 -3.62
N ASP A 12 1.36 9.42 -4.26
CA ASP A 12 1.27 10.88 -4.23
C ASP A 12 0.70 11.44 -2.90
N LEU A 13 0.13 10.58 -2.04
CA LEU A 13 -0.45 10.97 -0.76
C LEU A 13 0.55 10.90 0.41
N ILE A 14 1.76 10.39 0.16
CA ILE A 14 2.72 10.06 1.22
C ILE A 14 4.09 10.67 0.94
N ALA A 15 4.91 10.75 2.00
CA ALA A 15 6.29 11.16 1.86
C ALA A 15 7.09 10.14 0.99
N PRO A 16 8.06 10.60 0.17
CA PRO A 16 8.79 9.73 -0.75
C PRO A 16 9.54 8.57 -0.08
N ASP A 17 10.10 8.81 1.11
CA ASP A 17 10.80 7.79 1.89
C ASP A 17 9.86 6.67 2.37
N PHE A 18 8.62 7.01 2.71
CA PHE A 18 7.59 6.02 3.02
C PHE A 18 7.15 5.23 1.79
N ALA A 19 7.00 5.89 0.63
CA ALA A 19 6.70 5.22 -0.64
C ALA A 19 7.77 4.18 -1.00
N ASP A 20 9.04 4.56 -0.89
CA ASP A 20 10.18 3.66 -1.12
C ASP A 20 10.17 2.46 -0.16
N ALA A 21 9.87 2.69 1.12
CA ALA A 21 9.77 1.62 2.11
C ALA A 21 8.63 0.64 1.79
N LEU A 22 7.48 1.16 1.37
CA LEU A 22 6.32 0.35 0.96
C LEU A 22 6.61 -0.51 -0.27
N GLN A 23 7.29 0.03 -1.28
CA GLN A 23 7.68 -0.74 -2.47
C GLN A 23 8.65 -1.88 -2.14
N LYS A 24 9.63 -1.62 -1.25
CA LYS A 24 10.55 -2.65 -0.75
C LYS A 24 9.80 -3.73 0.02
N TRP A 25 8.83 -3.35 0.85
CA TRP A 25 8.01 -4.28 1.61
C TRP A 25 7.12 -5.15 0.71
N ASP A 26 6.50 -4.58 -0.31
CA ASP A 26 5.71 -5.33 -1.29
C ASP A 26 6.56 -6.37 -2.03
N SER A 27 7.74 -5.93 -2.48
CA SER A 27 8.71 -6.80 -3.15
C SER A 27 9.15 -7.94 -2.24
N TYR A 28 9.46 -7.64 -0.97
CA TYR A 28 9.80 -8.63 0.05
C TYR A 28 8.67 -9.66 0.23
N LEU A 29 7.43 -9.20 0.40
CA LEU A 29 6.27 -10.08 0.59
C LEU A 29 6.04 -10.99 -0.63
N ARG A 30 6.17 -10.43 -1.83
CA ARG A 30 5.94 -11.13 -3.09
C ARG A 30 7.03 -12.14 -3.42
N TYR A 31 8.30 -11.76 -3.28
CA TYR A 31 9.41 -12.55 -3.81
C TYR A 31 10.17 -13.32 -2.73
N GLU A 32 10.34 -12.75 -1.54
CA GLU A 32 11.12 -13.39 -0.47
C GLU A 32 10.23 -14.20 0.47
N LYS A 33 9.14 -13.63 0.97
CA LYS A 33 8.16 -14.37 1.78
C LYS A 33 7.23 -15.24 0.94
N ASN A 34 7.09 -14.94 -0.35
CA ASN A 34 6.23 -15.63 -1.30
C ASN A 34 4.81 -15.84 -0.75
N VAL A 35 4.22 -14.77 -0.20
CA VAL A 35 2.84 -14.83 0.33
C VAL A 35 1.85 -15.04 -0.82
N SER A 36 0.69 -15.62 -0.51
CA SER A 36 -0.33 -15.83 -1.54
C SER A 36 -0.76 -14.51 -2.19
N ALA A 37 -1.17 -14.55 -3.46
CA ALA A 37 -1.69 -13.38 -4.15
C ALA A 37 -2.89 -12.74 -3.44
N HIS A 38 -3.71 -13.55 -2.76
CA HIS A 38 -4.81 -13.07 -1.95
C HIS A 38 -4.32 -12.29 -0.72
N THR A 39 -3.34 -12.84 0.00
CA THR A 39 -2.72 -12.19 1.16
C THR A 39 -2.05 -10.88 0.78
N LEU A 40 -1.27 -10.87 -0.32
CA LEU A 40 -0.61 -9.65 -0.80
C LEU A 40 -1.63 -8.55 -1.11
N ARG A 41 -2.73 -8.90 -1.78
CA ARG A 41 -3.79 -7.96 -2.13
C ARG A 41 -4.52 -7.41 -0.89
N ALA A 42 -4.75 -8.25 0.13
CA ALA A 42 -5.35 -7.82 1.38
C ALA A 42 -4.47 -6.75 2.05
N TYR A 43 -3.17 -7.01 2.17
CA TYR A 43 -2.22 -6.05 2.74
C TYR A 43 -2.13 -4.74 1.94
N GLN A 44 -2.06 -4.80 0.61
CA GLN A 44 -2.08 -3.60 -0.23
C GLN A 44 -3.37 -2.78 -0.04
N THR A 45 -4.51 -3.46 0.13
CA THR A 45 -5.82 -2.82 0.34
C THR A 45 -5.90 -2.16 1.72
N ASP A 46 -5.45 -2.85 2.76
CA ASP A 46 -5.43 -2.32 4.12
C ASP A 46 -4.53 -1.08 4.22
N LEU A 47 -3.36 -1.11 3.59
CA LEU A 47 -2.47 0.05 3.51
C LEU A 47 -3.13 1.22 2.77
N LYS A 48 -3.78 0.98 1.62
CA LYS A 48 -4.49 2.04 0.91
C LYS A 48 -5.54 2.70 1.79
N HIS A 49 -6.37 1.91 2.46
CA HIS A 49 -7.39 2.44 3.37
C HIS A 49 -6.77 3.21 4.53
N PHE A 50 -5.74 2.65 5.17
CA PHE A 50 -5.07 3.29 6.31
C PHE A 50 -4.42 4.62 5.92
N THR A 51 -3.64 4.64 4.84
CA THR A 51 -2.98 5.85 4.35
C THR A 51 -3.99 6.90 3.93
N THR A 52 -5.05 6.51 3.19
CA THR A 52 -6.12 7.43 2.80
C THR A 52 -6.83 8.00 4.02
N PHE A 53 -7.08 7.19 5.04
CA PHE A 53 -7.68 7.66 6.28
C PHE A 53 -6.77 8.69 6.96
N LEU A 54 -5.48 8.37 7.14
CA LEU A 54 -4.53 9.29 7.76
C LEU A 54 -4.43 10.62 7.00
N THR A 55 -4.33 10.59 5.66
CA THR A 55 -4.08 11.79 4.87
C THR A 55 -5.34 12.63 4.67
N VAL A 56 -6.47 11.99 4.35
CA VAL A 56 -7.72 12.69 4.06
C VAL A 56 -8.48 13.07 5.33
N HIS A 57 -8.46 12.23 6.37
CA HIS A 57 -9.28 12.46 7.57
C HIS A 57 -8.49 13.11 8.72
N LEU A 58 -7.20 12.79 8.88
CA LEU A 58 -6.39 13.37 9.97
C LEU A 58 -5.39 14.44 9.48
N GLY A 59 -4.97 14.37 8.22
CA GLY A 59 -4.02 15.31 7.62
C GLY A 59 -4.60 16.69 7.36
N GLY A 60 -5.93 16.80 7.27
CA GLY A 60 -6.65 18.04 6.97
C GLY A 60 -6.19 18.63 5.64
N ALA A 61 -6.80 18.20 4.54
CA ALA A 61 -6.49 18.68 3.19
C ALA A 61 -6.38 20.22 3.11
#